data_AF-A0A3M0GG96-F1
#
_entry.id   AF-A0A3M0GG96-F1
#
_cell.length_a   1.000
_cell.length_b   1.000
_cell.length_c   1.000
_cell.angle_alpha   90.00
_cell.angle_beta   90.00
_cell.angle_gamma   90.00
#
_symmetry.space_group_name_H-M   'P 1'
#
loop_
_entity.id
_entity.type
_entity.pdbx_description
1 polymer ?
#
loop_
_entity_poly.entity_id
_entity_poly.type
_entity_poly.pdbx_seq_one_letter_code
_entity_poly.pdbx_strand_id
1 'polypeptide(L)'
;MTLTPGWASASATGRTSSRRCATCNSTGGTLIQHGTTHQYGTLDNPYSGSSGADFEFYRAECSATPGPTPVIEPCINDSYIVDTGPVGSDSVDGWVQRLTEGQQVFADLGLGDVTVFETPHYLASSNAYTAISKVFEYRYERSNYFPGQLSGDQAPYQRAMDQFFPYTVRDIYGTKVLPENLGNITEEEQNNHAVRDTAFIVGGARANLAVRQSTASFFYHPFLGVEQLRETVEGIQALGYTFVPAMELT
;
A
#
# COMPACT_ATOMS: atom_id res chain seq x y z
N MET A 1 -24.12 8.29 -15.98
CA MET A 1 -23.16 9.18 -15.29
C MET A 1 -23.89 9.68 -14.08
N THR A 2 -23.65 9.08 -12.92
CA THR A 2 -24.49 9.29 -11.74
C THR A 2 -23.58 9.71 -10.59
N LEU A 3 -24.01 10.76 -9.88
CA LEU A 3 -23.29 11.62 -8.96
C LEU A 3 -23.43 11.13 -7.50
N THR A 4 -22.35 11.15 -6.69
CA THR A 4 -22.33 11.37 -5.20
C THR A 4 -20.87 11.37 -4.66
N PRO A 5 -20.56 11.89 -3.44
CA PRO A 5 -19.24 12.43 -3.04
C PRO A 5 -18.20 11.39 -2.57
N GLY A 6 -16.91 11.73 -2.74
CA GLY A 6 -15.74 10.85 -2.73
C GLY A 6 -14.94 10.72 -1.43
N TRP A 7 -13.88 9.89 -1.48
CA TRP A 7 -13.02 9.54 -0.35
C TRP A 7 -11.53 9.37 -0.69
N ALA A 8 -10.70 9.68 0.31
CA ALA A 8 -9.28 9.41 0.47
C ALA A 8 -9.08 8.28 1.52
N SER A 9 -8.04 7.45 1.37
CA SER A 9 -7.71 6.38 2.33
C SER A 9 -7.12 6.96 3.63
N ALA A 10 -7.43 6.34 4.77
CA ALA A 10 -6.83 6.67 6.06
C ALA A 10 -6.41 5.37 6.77
N SER A 11 -5.10 5.17 6.96
CA SER A 11 -4.58 4.11 7.83
C SER A 11 -4.62 4.60 9.29
N ALA A 12 -5.02 3.73 10.22
CA ALA A 12 -5.27 4.09 11.60
C ALA A 12 -4.31 3.37 12.55
N THR A 13 -3.40 4.13 13.18
CA THR A 13 -2.65 3.67 14.36
C THR A 13 -2.98 4.60 15.54
N GLY A 14 -3.82 4.15 16.50
CA GLY A 14 -4.04 4.84 17.79
C GLY A 14 -5.50 5.11 18.23
N ARG A 15 -5.72 5.45 19.52
CA ARG A 15 -7.08 5.68 20.08
C ARG A 15 -7.75 7.00 19.64
N THR A 16 -6.99 7.97 19.16
CA THR A 16 -7.50 9.23 18.60
C THR A 16 -7.89 9.10 17.12
N SER A 17 -7.41 8.08 16.41
CA SER A 17 -7.79 7.80 15.03
C SER A 17 -9.13 7.05 14.96
N SER A 18 -9.47 6.20 15.94
CA SER A 18 -10.71 5.41 15.91
C SER A 18 -12.00 6.22 15.79
N ARG A 19 -12.14 7.36 16.49
CA ARG A 19 -13.31 8.25 16.33
C ARG A 19 -13.38 8.92 14.96
N ARG A 20 -12.24 9.27 14.36
CA ARG A 20 -12.18 9.86 13.01
C ARG A 20 -12.52 8.80 11.97
N CYS A 21 -11.98 7.58 12.12
CA CYS A 21 -12.27 6.44 11.25
C CYS A 21 -13.75 6.02 11.28
N ALA A 22 -14.39 6.04 12.45
CA ALA A 22 -15.82 5.79 12.56
C ALA A 22 -16.65 6.83 11.77
N THR A 23 -16.27 8.11 11.82
CA THR A 23 -16.89 9.15 10.99
C THR A 23 -16.64 8.92 9.51
N CYS A 24 -15.40 8.59 9.10
CA CYS A 24 -15.06 8.28 7.71
C CYS A 24 -15.92 7.14 7.16
N ASN A 25 -16.06 6.04 7.90
CA ASN A 25 -16.88 4.89 7.47
C ASN A 25 -18.36 5.28 7.32
N SER A 26 -18.92 6.02 8.29
CA SER A 26 -20.32 6.46 8.26
C SER A 26 -20.66 7.44 7.14
N THR A 27 -19.65 8.03 6.49
CA THR A 27 -19.83 9.02 5.42
C THR A 27 -19.37 8.49 4.05
N GLY A 28 -19.10 7.17 3.95
CA GLY A 28 -18.84 6.45 2.70
C GLY A 28 -17.39 5.99 2.49
N GLY A 29 -16.51 6.23 3.46
CA GLY A 29 -15.11 5.79 3.41
C GLY A 29 -14.98 4.28 3.59
N THR A 30 -14.12 3.66 2.79
CA THR A 30 -13.76 2.24 2.97
C THR A 30 -12.55 2.14 3.91
N LEU A 31 -12.67 1.36 4.98
CA LEU A 31 -11.53 1.03 5.83
C LEU A 31 -10.66 -0.01 5.13
N ILE A 32 -9.35 0.19 5.17
CA ILE A 32 -8.34 -0.70 4.62
C ILE A 32 -7.39 -1.09 5.76
N GLN A 33 -7.14 -2.39 5.90
CA GLN A 33 -6.16 -2.88 6.87
C GLN A 33 -4.77 -2.75 6.24
N HIS A 34 -4.02 -1.76 6.68
CA HIS A 34 -2.65 -1.52 6.24
C HIS A 34 -1.66 -2.20 7.17
N GLY A 35 -1.40 -3.49 6.92
CA GLY A 35 -0.67 -4.36 7.85
C GLY A 35 -1.46 -4.74 9.10
N THR A 36 -0.87 -5.56 9.96
CA THR A 36 -1.43 -5.85 11.29
C THR A 36 -0.82 -4.91 12.32
N THR A 37 0.50 -4.74 12.30
CA THR A 37 1.18 -3.73 13.12
C THR A 37 2.05 -2.79 12.32
N HIS A 38 2.15 -2.96 10.99
CA HIS A 38 3.05 -2.20 10.12
C HIS A 38 4.50 -2.24 10.65
N GLN A 39 4.89 -3.42 11.14
CA GLN A 39 6.17 -3.71 11.79
C GLN A 39 6.30 -5.23 11.97
N TYR A 40 7.48 -5.80 11.75
CA TYR A 40 7.78 -7.17 12.17
C TYR A 40 8.44 -7.20 13.55
N GLY A 41 7.69 -7.55 14.59
CA GLY A 41 8.20 -7.64 15.96
C GLY A 41 8.81 -6.33 16.45
N THR A 42 10.09 -6.35 16.84
CA THR A 42 10.87 -5.17 17.26
C THR A 42 12.09 -4.95 16.37
N LEU A 43 12.07 -5.51 15.16
CA LEU A 43 13.21 -5.52 14.25
C LEU A 43 13.26 -4.23 13.44
N ASP A 44 14.39 -3.53 13.45
CA ASP A 44 14.64 -2.45 12.49
C ASP A 44 14.62 -3.03 11.07
N ASN A 45 13.62 -2.63 10.30
CA ASN A 45 13.30 -3.26 9.02
C ASN A 45 12.76 -2.26 8.00
N PRO A 46 13.56 -1.29 7.52
CA PRO A 46 14.97 -1.07 7.87
C PRO A 46 15.23 0.07 8.86
N TYR A 47 14.23 0.85 9.27
CA TYR A 47 14.46 2.17 9.85
C TYR A 47 14.55 2.19 11.37
N SER A 48 13.53 1.71 12.09
CA SER A 48 13.39 2.11 13.52
C SER A 48 12.69 1.13 14.46
N GLY A 49 12.16 0.02 13.96
CA GLY A 49 11.36 -0.91 14.75
C GLY A 49 10.01 -0.33 15.17
N SER A 50 9.62 0.82 14.62
CA SER A 50 8.37 1.52 14.91
C SER A 50 7.32 1.27 13.85
N SER A 51 6.09 1.01 14.31
CA SER A 51 4.91 0.87 13.46
C SER A 51 4.77 2.06 12.51
N GLY A 52 4.65 1.77 11.21
CA GLY A 52 4.45 2.77 10.17
C GLY A 52 5.68 3.12 9.35
N ALA A 53 6.87 2.97 9.93
CA ALA A 53 8.12 3.25 9.22
C ALA A 53 8.68 2.01 8.52
N ASP A 54 8.50 0.83 9.12
CA ASP A 54 9.17 -0.40 8.73
C ASP A 54 8.27 -1.37 7.98
N PHE A 55 8.89 -2.25 7.19
CA PHE A 55 8.26 -3.36 6.51
C PHE A 55 7.79 -4.43 7.51
N GLU A 56 6.64 -5.04 7.24
CA GLU A 56 6.04 -6.08 8.09
C GLU A 56 6.17 -7.49 7.51
N PHE A 57 5.97 -7.65 6.20
CA PHE A 57 5.84 -8.96 5.54
C PHE A 57 7.06 -9.37 4.73
N TYR A 58 8.12 -8.57 4.78
CA TYR A 58 9.37 -8.79 4.06
C TYR A 58 10.54 -8.06 4.73
N ARG A 59 11.76 -8.51 4.49
CA ARG A 59 12.98 -7.83 4.94
C ARG A 59 13.45 -6.84 3.88
N ALA A 60 13.74 -5.63 4.35
CA ALA A 60 14.39 -4.60 3.57
C ALA A 60 15.59 -4.04 4.35
N GLU A 61 16.57 -3.50 3.62
CA GLU A 61 17.74 -2.85 4.17
C GLU A 61 18.04 -1.56 3.40
N CYS A 62 18.69 -0.60 4.06
CA CYS A 62 19.19 0.60 3.42
C CYS A 62 20.53 0.34 2.74
N SER A 63 20.74 0.91 1.56
CA SER A 63 21.91 0.68 0.72
C SER A 63 22.40 1.98 0.07
N ALA A 64 23.71 2.17 0.02
CA ALA A 64 24.33 3.29 -0.69
C ALA A 64 24.23 3.16 -2.22
N THR A 65 23.91 1.95 -2.74
CA THR A 65 23.82 1.67 -4.18
C THR A 65 22.51 0.96 -4.53
N PRO A 66 21.91 1.25 -5.70
CA PRO A 66 20.75 0.50 -6.16
C PRO A 66 21.14 -0.87 -6.74
N GLY A 67 20.16 -1.74 -6.90
CA GLY A 67 20.29 -2.96 -7.68
C GLY A 67 20.77 -4.20 -6.91
N PRO A 68 21.14 -5.27 -7.63
CA PRO A 68 21.27 -6.62 -7.05
C PRO A 68 22.55 -6.85 -6.24
N THR A 69 23.43 -5.87 -6.13
CA THR A 69 24.66 -5.94 -5.33
C THR A 69 24.74 -4.70 -4.44
N PRO A 70 23.87 -4.62 -3.42
CA PRO A 70 23.77 -3.44 -2.58
C PRO A 70 24.96 -3.30 -1.64
N VAL A 71 25.29 -2.06 -1.29
CA VAL A 71 26.25 -1.72 -0.23
C VAL A 71 25.45 -1.29 0.99
N ILE A 72 25.21 -2.21 1.91
CA ILE A 72 24.36 -1.98 3.09
C ILE A 72 24.97 -0.92 4.00
N GLU A 73 24.13 0.01 4.44
CA GLU A 73 24.49 1.12 5.32
C GLU A 73 23.38 1.40 6.34
N PRO A 74 23.68 2.15 7.42
CA PRO A 74 22.63 2.73 8.25
C PRO A 74 21.72 3.63 7.40
N CYS A 75 20.41 3.57 7.64
CA CYS A 75 19.46 4.37 6.88
C CYS A 75 19.73 5.87 7.04
N ILE A 76 19.98 6.52 5.91
CA ILE A 76 20.03 7.98 5.75
C ILE A 76 19.02 8.39 4.66
N ASN A 77 18.78 9.69 4.52
CA ASN A 77 17.69 10.20 3.68
C ASN A 77 17.80 9.81 2.19
N ASP A 78 19.02 9.65 1.68
CA ASP A 78 19.34 9.28 0.30
C ASP A 78 19.80 7.81 0.17
N SER A 79 19.53 6.96 1.15
CA SER A 79 19.72 5.51 0.99
C SER A 79 18.73 4.93 -0.02
N TYR A 80 19.15 3.95 -0.80
CA TYR A 80 18.24 3.08 -1.53
C TYR A 80 17.63 2.05 -0.58
N ILE A 81 16.37 1.68 -0.80
CA ILE A 81 15.75 0.55 -0.11
C ILE A 81 15.91 -0.68 -0.97
N VAL A 82 16.48 -1.74 -0.41
CA VAL A 82 16.72 -3.00 -1.10
C VAL A 82 16.12 -4.16 -0.35
N ASP A 83 15.46 -5.03 -1.09
CA ASP A 83 14.78 -6.20 -0.56
C ASP A 83 15.81 -7.31 -0.27
N THR A 84 15.78 -7.88 0.93
CA THR A 84 16.76 -8.90 1.34
C THR A 84 16.17 -10.30 1.53
N GLY A 85 14.84 -10.43 1.57
CA GLY A 85 14.13 -11.69 1.55
C GLY A 85 12.94 -11.75 2.52
N PRO A 86 12.28 -12.90 2.68
CA PRO A 86 11.24 -13.05 3.69
C PRO A 86 11.76 -12.84 5.11
N VAL A 87 10.89 -12.40 6.02
CA VAL A 87 11.18 -12.36 7.46
C VAL A 87 11.30 -13.78 8.03
N GLY A 88 11.88 -13.91 9.24
CA GLY A 88 12.24 -15.21 9.81
C GLY A 88 11.08 -16.21 10.01
N SER A 89 9.86 -15.73 10.28
CA SER A 89 8.66 -16.58 10.41
C SER A 89 7.74 -16.37 9.20
N ASP A 90 8.08 -16.97 8.07
CA ASP A 90 7.34 -16.81 6.80
C ASP A 90 6.51 -18.05 6.45
N SER A 91 5.43 -18.30 7.19
CA SER A 91 4.49 -19.40 6.91
C SER A 91 3.09 -18.88 6.60
N VAL A 92 2.39 -19.54 5.67
CA VAL A 92 1.02 -19.14 5.27
C VAL A 92 0.09 -19.13 6.49
N ASP A 93 0.12 -20.16 7.33
CA ASP A 93 -0.77 -20.27 8.49
C ASP A 93 -0.45 -19.21 9.55
N GLY A 94 0.83 -18.90 9.77
CA GLY A 94 1.25 -17.83 10.70
C GLY A 94 0.78 -16.46 10.22
N TRP A 95 0.86 -16.19 8.92
CA TRP A 95 0.34 -14.96 8.33
C TRP A 95 -1.19 -14.89 8.38
N VAL A 96 -1.91 -15.99 8.11
CA VAL A 96 -3.38 -16.02 8.25
C VAL A 96 -3.79 -15.66 9.67
N GLN A 97 -3.12 -16.24 10.67
CA GLN A 97 -3.39 -15.91 12.08
C GLN A 97 -3.18 -14.42 12.32
N ARG A 98 -2.01 -13.88 11.95
CA ARG A 98 -1.66 -12.49 12.18
C ARG A 98 -2.60 -11.50 11.46
N LEU A 99 -3.01 -11.81 10.24
CA LEU A 99 -3.94 -10.98 9.46
C LEU A 99 -5.33 -10.94 10.13
N THR A 100 -5.81 -12.10 10.58
CA THR A 100 -7.08 -12.25 11.32
C THR A 100 -7.03 -11.51 12.67
N GLU A 101 -5.90 -11.55 13.38
CA GLU A 101 -5.69 -10.75 14.60
C GLU A 101 -5.84 -9.25 14.31
N GLY A 102 -5.33 -8.77 13.17
CA GLY A 102 -5.55 -7.41 12.71
C GLY A 102 -7.03 -7.08 12.49
N GLN A 103 -7.78 -7.94 11.79
CA GLN A 103 -9.23 -7.76 11.60
C GLN A 103 -9.98 -7.70 12.94
N GLN A 104 -9.59 -8.53 13.90
CA GLN A 104 -10.19 -8.53 15.23
C GLN A 104 -10.00 -7.19 15.95
N VAL A 105 -8.86 -6.52 15.78
CA VAL A 105 -8.65 -5.18 16.36
C VAL A 105 -9.66 -4.17 15.80
N PHE A 106 -9.96 -4.20 14.49
CA PHE A 106 -11.00 -3.33 13.92
C PHE A 106 -12.39 -3.65 14.48
N ALA A 107 -12.73 -4.94 14.62
CA ALA A 107 -13.99 -5.39 15.20
C ALA A 107 -14.14 -4.95 16.66
N ASP A 108 -13.10 -5.13 17.48
CA ASP A 108 -13.08 -4.74 18.90
C ASP A 108 -13.22 -3.22 19.09
N LEU A 109 -12.77 -2.43 18.12
CA LEU A 109 -12.93 -0.97 18.07
C LEU A 109 -14.30 -0.53 17.55
N GLY A 110 -15.17 -1.46 17.13
CA GLY A 110 -16.48 -1.15 16.56
C GLY A 110 -16.40 -0.52 15.16
N LEU A 111 -15.30 -0.74 14.45
CA LEU A 111 -15.08 -0.19 13.10
C LEU A 111 -15.66 -1.07 11.98
N GLY A 112 -16.10 -2.29 12.33
CA GLY A 112 -16.69 -3.26 11.42
C GLY A 112 -15.67 -4.19 10.77
N ASP A 113 -16.15 -5.04 9.88
CA ASP A 113 -15.33 -6.02 9.17
C ASP A 113 -14.56 -5.33 8.04
N VAL A 114 -13.22 -5.44 8.08
CA VAL A 114 -12.35 -4.89 7.04
C VAL A 114 -12.12 -5.95 5.97
N THR A 115 -12.48 -5.62 4.73
CA THR A 115 -12.47 -6.55 3.58
C THR A 115 -11.37 -6.26 2.56
N VAL A 116 -10.63 -5.16 2.74
CA VAL A 116 -9.54 -4.71 1.87
C VAL A 116 -8.25 -4.65 2.67
N PHE A 117 -7.17 -5.19 2.10
CA PHE A 117 -5.84 -5.16 2.70
C PHE A 117 -4.87 -4.32 1.85
N GLU A 118 -3.94 -3.64 2.50
CA GLU A 118 -2.82 -2.96 1.83
C GLU A 118 -1.53 -3.40 2.51
N THR A 119 -0.61 -4.00 1.76
CA THR A 119 0.66 -4.43 2.31
C THR A 119 1.51 -3.22 2.68
N PRO A 120 2.01 -3.11 3.93
CA PRO A 120 3.07 -2.19 4.32
C PRO A 120 4.17 -2.06 3.26
N HIS A 121 4.39 -0.84 2.79
CA HIS A 121 5.37 -0.52 1.75
C HIS A 121 5.24 -1.36 0.46
N TYR A 122 4.05 -1.89 0.18
CA TYR A 122 3.74 -2.72 -0.99
C TYR A 122 4.68 -3.93 -1.17
N LEU A 123 5.16 -4.51 -0.06
CA LEU A 123 6.09 -5.65 -0.13
C LEU A 123 5.78 -6.76 0.87
N ALA A 124 5.55 -7.95 0.31
CA ALA A 124 5.27 -9.19 1.04
C ALA A 124 5.89 -10.39 0.33
N SER A 125 6.13 -11.47 1.07
CA SER A 125 6.56 -12.75 0.52
C SER A 125 5.42 -13.46 -0.23
N SER A 126 5.76 -14.47 -1.05
CA SER A 126 4.74 -15.33 -1.67
C SER A 126 3.85 -16.04 -0.65
N ASN A 127 4.39 -16.43 0.51
CA ASN A 127 3.60 -17.06 1.57
C ASN A 127 2.65 -16.05 2.22
N ALA A 128 3.11 -14.81 2.46
CA ALA A 128 2.28 -13.72 2.96
C ALA A 128 1.16 -13.37 1.97
N TYR A 129 1.46 -13.19 0.68
CA TYR A 129 0.42 -12.95 -0.33
C TYR A 129 -0.58 -14.11 -0.46
N THR A 130 -0.12 -15.36 -0.33
CA THR A 130 -1.01 -16.54 -0.28
C THR A 130 -1.89 -16.54 0.98
N ALA A 131 -1.38 -16.05 2.11
CA ALA A 131 -2.18 -15.89 3.32
C ALA A 131 -3.19 -14.76 3.19
N ILE A 132 -2.79 -13.61 2.63
CA ILE A 132 -3.68 -12.48 2.37
C ILE A 132 -4.86 -12.92 1.50
N SER A 133 -4.63 -13.74 0.46
CA SER A 133 -5.73 -14.23 -0.39
C SER A 133 -6.72 -15.17 0.29
N LYS A 134 -6.35 -15.77 1.43
CA LYS A 134 -7.26 -16.57 2.27
C LYS A 134 -8.10 -15.72 3.21
N VAL A 135 -7.69 -14.48 3.50
CA VAL A 135 -8.32 -13.61 4.50
C VAL A 135 -9.10 -12.47 3.83
N PHE A 136 -8.58 -11.92 2.73
CA PHE A 136 -9.14 -10.75 2.06
C PHE A 136 -9.48 -11.04 0.59
N GLU A 137 -10.61 -10.51 0.13
CA GLU A 137 -10.98 -10.58 -1.29
C GLU A 137 -10.23 -9.53 -2.12
N TYR A 138 -10.00 -8.35 -1.53
CA TYR A 138 -9.42 -7.18 -2.19
C TYR A 138 -8.07 -6.82 -1.57
N ARG A 139 -7.13 -6.42 -2.42
CA ARG A 139 -5.89 -5.77 -2.02
C ARG A 139 -5.78 -4.42 -2.71
N TYR A 140 -5.49 -3.35 -1.99
CA TYR A 140 -5.28 -2.01 -2.53
C TYR A 140 -3.79 -1.73 -2.50
N GLU A 141 -3.07 -2.02 -3.58
CA GLU A 141 -1.60 -1.99 -3.55
C GLU A 141 -0.96 -2.07 -4.94
N ARG A 142 0.38 -2.05 -4.91
CA ARG A 142 1.27 -2.38 -6.03
C ARG A 142 1.94 -3.72 -5.76
N SER A 143 1.22 -4.82 -5.99
CA SER A 143 1.69 -6.16 -5.62
C SER A 143 3.03 -6.52 -6.26
N ASN A 144 3.90 -7.21 -5.54
CA ASN A 144 5.12 -7.79 -6.13
C ASN A 144 4.93 -9.25 -6.52
N TYR A 145 5.62 -9.64 -7.58
CA TYR A 145 5.67 -10.99 -8.10
C TYR A 145 7.10 -11.52 -8.09
N PHE A 146 7.26 -12.78 -7.72
CA PHE A 146 8.56 -13.42 -7.65
C PHE A 146 8.76 -14.35 -8.86
N PRO A 147 9.93 -14.32 -9.53
CA PRO A 147 10.20 -15.24 -10.62
C PRO A 147 10.09 -16.69 -10.13
N GLY A 148 9.71 -17.61 -11.01
CA GLY A 148 9.56 -19.02 -10.66
C GLY A 148 8.30 -19.37 -9.87
N GLN A 149 7.55 -18.39 -9.36
CA GLN A 149 6.37 -18.65 -8.54
C GLN A 149 5.30 -19.51 -9.24
N LEU A 150 5.07 -19.31 -10.53
CA LEU A 150 4.10 -20.10 -11.30
C LEU A 150 4.62 -21.49 -11.71
N SER A 151 5.94 -21.66 -11.83
CA SER A 151 6.58 -22.94 -12.16
C SER A 151 6.95 -23.77 -10.94
N GLY A 152 6.90 -23.17 -9.74
CA GLY A 152 7.42 -23.75 -8.50
C GLY A 152 8.95 -23.61 -8.35
N ASP A 153 9.61 -22.93 -9.28
CA ASP A 153 11.05 -22.69 -9.21
C ASP A 153 11.38 -21.69 -8.11
N GLN A 154 12.48 -21.95 -7.39
CA GLN A 154 13.03 -20.99 -6.44
C GLN A 154 13.85 -19.94 -7.21
N ALA A 155 13.35 -18.71 -7.29
CA ALA A 155 14.13 -17.58 -7.75
C ALA A 155 14.71 -16.79 -6.56
N PRO A 156 15.79 -16.01 -6.78
CA PRO A 156 16.25 -15.06 -5.79
C PRO A 156 15.14 -14.07 -5.45
N TYR A 157 14.79 -14.03 -4.18
CA TYR A 157 13.81 -13.14 -3.56
C TYR A 157 14.05 -11.65 -3.87
N GLN A 158 15.31 -11.27 -4.14
CA GLN A 158 15.74 -9.92 -4.52
C GLN A 158 15.34 -9.51 -5.96
N ARG A 159 14.60 -10.36 -6.67
CA ARG A 159 14.11 -10.11 -8.04
C ARG A 159 12.60 -9.97 -8.10
N ALA A 160 11.99 -9.44 -7.05
CA ALA A 160 10.59 -9.06 -7.07
C ALA A 160 10.31 -8.11 -8.25
N MET A 161 9.16 -8.28 -8.88
CA MET A 161 8.68 -7.40 -9.94
C MET A 161 7.41 -6.71 -9.45
N ASP A 162 7.42 -5.39 -9.43
CA ASP A 162 6.25 -4.61 -9.02
C ASP A 162 5.19 -4.60 -10.11
N GLN A 163 3.95 -4.79 -9.69
CA GLN A 163 2.80 -4.54 -10.53
C GLN A 163 2.62 -3.03 -10.73
N PHE A 164 2.54 -2.63 -12.00
CA PHE A 164 2.06 -1.30 -12.37
C PHE A 164 0.97 -1.43 -13.44
N PHE A 165 -0.27 -1.63 -12.99
CA PHE A 165 -1.45 -1.59 -13.86
C PHE A 165 -2.34 -0.44 -13.42
N PRO A 166 -2.80 0.44 -14.33
CA PRO A 166 -3.69 1.52 -13.96
C PRO A 166 -5.15 1.05 -13.82
N TYR A 167 -5.42 -0.24 -13.68
CA TYR A 167 -6.77 -0.82 -13.61
C TYR A 167 -6.80 -2.05 -12.70
N THR A 168 -7.98 -2.40 -12.22
CA THR A 168 -8.19 -3.54 -11.34
C THR A 168 -7.88 -4.84 -12.07
N VAL A 169 -7.14 -5.73 -11.41
CA VAL A 169 -6.83 -7.06 -11.94
C VAL A 169 -7.14 -8.15 -10.92
N ARG A 170 -7.34 -9.37 -11.40
CA ARG A 170 -7.23 -10.56 -10.55
C ARG A 170 -5.90 -11.21 -10.85
N ASP A 171 -5.03 -11.27 -9.86
CA ASP A 171 -3.65 -11.71 -10.05
C ASP A 171 -3.45 -13.20 -9.72
N ILE A 172 -2.19 -13.63 -9.72
CA ILE A 172 -1.81 -15.04 -9.54
C ILE A 172 -2.13 -15.61 -8.16
N TYR A 173 -2.34 -14.75 -7.14
CA TYR A 173 -2.79 -15.17 -5.81
C TYR A 173 -4.31 -15.30 -5.72
N GLY A 174 -5.05 -14.88 -6.75
CA GLY A 174 -6.50 -15.00 -6.85
C GLY A 174 -7.31 -13.83 -6.26
N THR A 175 -6.65 -12.86 -5.63
CA THR A 175 -7.27 -11.63 -5.09
C THR A 175 -7.59 -10.61 -6.18
N LYS A 176 -8.57 -9.73 -5.93
CA LYS A 176 -8.75 -8.51 -6.74
C LYS A 176 -7.76 -7.44 -6.26
N VAL A 177 -6.82 -7.06 -7.11
CA VAL A 177 -5.87 -5.98 -6.82
C VAL A 177 -6.43 -4.67 -7.38
N LEU A 178 -6.78 -3.77 -6.47
CA LEU A 178 -7.17 -2.39 -6.72
C LEU A 178 -5.89 -1.56 -6.83
N PRO A 179 -5.67 -0.83 -7.93
CA PRO A 179 -4.39 -0.19 -8.16
C PRO A 179 -4.22 1.06 -7.29
N GLU A 180 -3.11 1.15 -6.57
CA GLU A 180 -2.51 2.43 -6.14
C GLU A 180 -1.46 2.77 -7.20
N ASN A 181 -1.66 3.84 -7.97
CA ASN A 181 -0.89 4.04 -9.21
C ASN A 181 -0.36 5.47 -9.42
N LEU A 182 -0.54 6.36 -8.46
CA LEU A 182 -0.04 7.73 -8.50
C LEU A 182 0.96 8.04 -7.37
N GLY A 183 1.01 7.20 -6.33
CA GLY A 183 1.80 7.39 -5.12
C GLY A 183 1.14 8.36 -4.15
N ASN A 184 1.97 9.12 -3.44
CA ASN A 184 1.54 10.13 -2.48
C ASN A 184 2.27 11.45 -2.68
N ILE A 185 1.67 12.49 -2.10
CA ILE A 185 2.34 13.77 -1.94
C ILE A 185 3.47 13.65 -0.92
N THR A 186 4.64 14.16 -1.28
CA THR A 186 5.80 14.30 -0.41
C THR A 186 6.27 15.76 -0.42
N GLU A 187 6.78 16.25 0.70
CA GLU A 187 7.33 17.61 0.80
C GLU A 187 8.86 17.65 0.64
N GLU A 188 9.51 16.50 0.78
CA GLU A 188 10.96 16.34 0.71
C GLU A 188 11.33 15.15 -0.18
N GLU A 189 12.58 15.17 -0.66
CA GLU A 189 13.18 14.01 -1.33
C GLU A 189 13.48 12.93 -0.28
N GLN A 190 13.19 11.68 -0.60
CA GLN A 190 13.45 10.56 0.30
C GLN A 190 13.80 9.31 -0.52
N ASN A 191 14.79 8.55 -0.06
CA ASN A 191 15.25 7.32 -0.67
C ASN A 191 15.51 7.46 -2.17
N ASN A 192 16.17 8.55 -2.59
CA ASN A 192 16.44 8.91 -3.99
C ASN A 192 15.19 9.18 -4.85
N HIS A 193 14.01 9.37 -4.25
CA HIS A 193 12.82 9.81 -4.95
C HIS A 193 12.69 11.34 -4.86
N ALA A 194 12.49 11.97 -6.01
CA ALA A 194 12.19 13.40 -6.08
C ALA A 194 10.88 13.73 -5.35
N VAL A 195 10.74 14.99 -4.94
CA VAL A 195 9.48 15.54 -4.40
C VAL A 195 8.32 15.27 -5.37
N ARG A 196 7.20 14.79 -4.81
CA ARG A 196 5.94 14.58 -5.53
C ARG A 196 4.91 15.55 -5.00
N ASP A 197 4.69 16.64 -5.71
CA ASP A 197 3.68 17.64 -5.36
C ASP A 197 2.31 17.32 -5.99
N THR A 198 1.32 18.19 -5.76
CA THR A 198 -0.01 18.10 -6.39
C THR A 198 0.06 17.97 -7.91
N ALA A 199 0.97 18.71 -8.57
CA ALA A 199 1.09 18.71 -10.02
C ALA A 199 1.63 17.36 -10.54
N PHE A 200 2.56 16.73 -9.81
CA PHE A 200 3.04 15.39 -10.10
C PHE A 200 1.90 14.37 -10.10
N ILE A 201 1.05 14.37 -9.06
CA ILE A 201 -0.07 13.43 -8.92
C ILE A 201 -1.10 13.65 -10.04
N VAL A 202 -1.50 14.90 -10.30
CA VAL A 202 -2.44 15.23 -11.39
C VAL A 202 -1.84 14.90 -12.78
N GLY A 203 -0.52 15.05 -12.94
CA GLY A 203 0.20 14.65 -14.14
C GLY A 203 0.13 13.15 -14.39
N GLY A 204 0.31 12.33 -13.35
CA GLY A 204 0.14 10.88 -13.41
C GLY A 204 -1.29 10.48 -13.79
N ALA A 205 -2.30 11.11 -13.18
CA ALA A 205 -3.70 10.89 -13.53
C ALA A 205 -3.98 11.24 -15.01
N ARG A 206 -3.40 12.34 -15.52
CA ARG A 206 -3.51 12.71 -16.93
C ARG A 206 -2.87 11.66 -17.84
N ALA A 207 -1.71 11.12 -17.47
CA ALA A 207 -1.04 10.08 -18.24
C ALA A 207 -1.89 8.80 -18.32
N ASN A 208 -2.59 8.45 -17.23
CA ASN A 208 -3.50 7.31 -17.18
C ASN A 208 -4.64 7.39 -18.22
N LEU A 209 -5.05 8.59 -18.68
CA LEU A 209 -6.07 8.75 -19.73
C LEU A 209 -5.69 8.13 -21.09
N ALA A 210 -4.41 7.76 -21.29
CA ALA A 210 -3.99 6.97 -22.46
C ALA A 210 -4.59 5.55 -22.47
N VAL A 211 -5.08 5.05 -21.32
CA VAL A 211 -5.69 3.73 -21.15
C VAL A 211 -7.19 3.89 -20.87
N ARG A 212 -8.03 3.25 -21.70
CA ARG A 212 -9.50 3.45 -21.72
C ARG A 212 -10.22 3.20 -20.39
N GLN A 213 -9.72 2.26 -19.59
CA GLN A 213 -10.31 1.86 -18.31
C GLN A 213 -9.34 2.10 -17.15
N SER A 214 -8.51 3.14 -17.28
CA SER A 214 -7.64 3.48 -16.17
C SER A 214 -8.41 4.11 -15.02
N THR A 215 -7.83 3.93 -13.85
CA THR A 215 -8.20 4.55 -12.59
C THR A 215 -7.06 5.49 -12.18
N ALA A 216 -7.39 6.49 -11.38
CA ALA A 216 -6.43 7.42 -10.79
C ALA A 216 -6.55 7.27 -9.27
N SER A 217 -5.48 6.80 -8.64
CA SER A 217 -5.54 6.29 -7.28
C SER A 217 -4.25 6.66 -6.55
N PHE A 218 -4.37 7.35 -5.42
CA PHE A 218 -3.27 7.92 -4.65
C PHE A 218 -3.59 7.85 -3.16
N PHE A 219 -2.56 7.87 -2.31
CA PHE A 219 -2.76 8.01 -0.86
C PHE A 219 -2.25 9.36 -0.36
N TYR A 220 -2.80 9.81 0.78
CA TYR A 220 -2.52 11.13 1.33
C TYR A 220 -2.33 11.06 2.84
N HIS A 221 -1.29 11.74 3.34
CA HIS A 221 -0.99 11.77 4.76
C HIS A 221 -1.78 12.87 5.47
N PRO A 222 -2.60 12.57 6.49
CA PRO A 222 -3.42 13.58 7.16
C PRO A 222 -2.63 14.72 7.82
N PHE A 223 -1.35 14.51 8.14
CA PHE A 223 -0.51 15.54 8.75
C PHE A 223 -0.15 16.68 7.79
N LEU A 224 -0.29 16.48 6.46
CA LEU A 224 -0.05 17.50 5.43
C LEU A 224 -1.17 18.56 5.36
N GLY A 225 -2.24 18.41 6.13
CA GLY A 225 -3.40 19.33 6.11
C GLY A 225 -4.42 18.94 5.04
N VAL A 226 -5.27 19.89 4.62
CA VAL A 226 -6.38 19.60 3.68
C VAL A 226 -6.25 20.36 2.35
N GLU A 227 -5.41 21.39 2.27
CA GLU A 227 -5.36 22.26 1.10
C GLU A 227 -4.80 21.52 -0.13
N GLN A 228 -3.65 20.84 0.00
CA GLN A 228 -3.07 20.04 -1.08
C GLN A 228 -3.97 18.86 -1.48
N LEU A 229 -4.66 18.25 -0.52
CA LEU A 229 -5.65 17.20 -0.81
C LEU A 229 -6.78 17.76 -1.68
N ARG A 230 -7.34 18.93 -1.32
CA ARG A 230 -8.39 19.60 -2.09
C ARG A 230 -7.92 19.90 -3.51
N GLU A 231 -6.75 20.53 -3.65
CA GLU A 231 -6.19 20.88 -4.97
C GLU A 231 -5.96 19.64 -5.85
N THR A 232 -5.49 18.54 -5.26
CA THR A 232 -5.26 17.28 -5.97
C THR A 232 -6.57 16.66 -6.44
N VAL A 233 -7.57 16.59 -5.56
CA VAL A 233 -8.91 16.07 -5.89
C VAL A 233 -9.55 16.90 -6.99
N GLU A 234 -9.54 18.23 -6.88
CA GLU A 234 -10.08 19.15 -7.89
C GLU A 234 -9.35 19.02 -9.23
N GLY A 235 -8.01 18.91 -9.20
CA GLY A 235 -7.18 18.72 -10.38
C GLY A 235 -7.47 17.40 -11.11
N ILE A 236 -7.64 16.30 -10.37
CA ILE A 236 -8.02 14.99 -10.92
C ILE A 236 -9.45 15.04 -11.49
N GLN A 237 -10.40 15.67 -10.79
CA GLN A 237 -11.77 15.83 -11.28
C GLN A 237 -11.85 16.67 -12.55
N ALA A 238 -11.01 17.71 -12.68
CA ALA A 238 -10.94 18.55 -13.88
C ALA A 238 -10.47 17.77 -15.13
N LEU A 239 -9.82 16.61 -14.95
CA LEU A 239 -9.48 15.68 -16.05
C LEU A 239 -10.67 14.80 -16.48
N GLY A 240 -11.80 14.86 -15.77
CA GLY A 240 -13.00 14.06 -16.02
C GLY A 240 -13.12 12.80 -15.16
N TYR A 241 -12.21 12.58 -14.21
CA TYR A 241 -12.34 11.48 -13.24
C TYR A 241 -13.45 11.74 -12.23
N THR A 242 -13.98 10.66 -11.66
CA THR A 242 -14.90 10.67 -10.51
C THR A 242 -14.33 9.77 -9.42
N PHE A 243 -14.37 10.24 -8.18
CA PHE A 243 -13.97 9.45 -7.02
C PHE A 243 -15.10 8.52 -6.61
N VAL A 244 -14.78 7.25 -6.44
CA VAL A 244 -15.70 6.16 -6.04
C VAL A 244 -15.13 5.41 -4.84
N PRO A 245 -15.93 4.64 -4.10
CA PRO A 245 -15.40 3.70 -3.11
C PRO A 245 -14.37 2.75 -3.73
N ALA A 246 -13.33 2.39 -2.97
CA ALA A 246 -12.20 1.62 -3.52
C ALA A 246 -12.63 0.31 -4.19
N MET A 247 -13.60 -0.41 -3.62
CA MET A 247 -14.12 -1.67 -4.18
C MET A 247 -14.94 -1.50 -5.47
N GLU A 248 -15.26 -0.27 -5.86
CA GLU A 248 -15.93 0.07 -7.12
C GLU A 248 -14.93 0.49 -8.22
N LEU A 249 -13.62 0.45 -7.96
CA LEU A 249 -12.61 0.61 -9.01
C LEU A 249 -12.69 -0.60 -9.96
N THR A 250 -13.15 -0.36 -11.19
CA THR A 250 -13.31 -1.37 -12.25
C THR A 250 -12.30 -1.20 -13.36
#